data_AF-A0A1Y2JZ38-F1
#
_entry.id   AF-A0A1Y2JZ38-F1
#
_cell.length_a   1.000
_cell.length_b   1.000
_cell.length_c   1.000
_cell.angle_alpha   90.00
_cell.angle_beta   90.00
_cell.angle_gamma   90.00
#
_symmetry.space_group_name_H-M   'P 1'
#
loop_
_entity.id
_entity.type
_entity.pdbx_description
1 polymer ?
#
loop_
_entity_poly.entity_id
_entity_poly.type
_entity_poly.pdbx_seq_one_letter_code
_entity_poly.pdbx_strand_id
1 'polypeptide(L)'
;MTGNSNVTDLTNASSVIQFTPPAGDPTLLSSYKTLTAVNYVGRSGTLGLNTFLGTDGSPSDRLVLDGGAATGNSFLRIRNTTGAGALTTGNGILVVDAINGATTASGAFSLSRPVLAGPYQYTLFRSSVDAVNPQAWYLRSALDCAAHPNLRICGGGGGGG
;
A
#
# COMPACT_ATOMS: atom_id res chain seq x y z
N MET A 1 15.44 7.19 -2.08
CA MET A 1 15.85 6.01 -1.29
C MET A 1 16.14 4.86 -2.23
N THR A 2 17.38 4.37 -2.23
CA THR A 2 17.90 3.39 -3.20
C THR A 2 18.09 1.99 -2.65
N GLY A 3 18.01 1.81 -1.33
CA GLY A 3 18.06 0.52 -0.64
C GLY A 3 17.34 0.59 0.70
N ASN A 4 17.31 -0.52 1.43
CA ASN A 4 16.72 -0.57 2.77
C ASN A 4 17.38 0.45 3.69
N SER A 5 16.60 1.10 4.54
CA SER A 5 17.07 2.16 5.43
C SER A 5 16.43 2.00 6.80
N ASN A 6 17.21 2.26 7.85
CA ASN A 6 16.75 2.27 9.23
C ASN A 6 17.00 3.65 9.83
N VAL A 7 16.01 4.19 10.55
CA VAL A 7 16.07 5.49 11.22
C VAL A 7 15.33 5.39 12.54
N THR A 8 15.76 6.12 13.57
CA THR A 8 15.02 6.13 14.84
C THR A 8 13.84 7.09 14.74
N ASP A 9 14.12 8.38 14.55
CA ASP A 9 13.11 9.43 14.45
C ASP A 9 13.14 10.05 13.05
N LEU A 10 12.00 9.98 12.36
CA LEU A 10 11.85 10.54 11.02
C LEU A 10 10.69 11.53 10.98
N THR A 11 11.01 12.79 10.65
CA THR A 11 9.99 13.79 10.30
C THR A 11 10.01 14.02 8.79
N ASN A 12 8.87 13.76 8.12
CA ASN A 12 8.66 14.02 6.71
C ASN A 12 7.74 15.23 6.54
N ALA A 13 8.33 16.42 6.41
CA ALA A 13 7.62 17.69 6.39
C ALA A 13 7.67 18.36 5.02
N SER A 14 6.50 18.45 4.37
CA SER A 14 6.34 19.07 3.04
C SER A 14 7.39 18.61 2.01
N SER A 15 7.86 17.37 2.15
CA SER A 15 8.91 16.79 1.33
C SER A 15 8.48 15.44 0.77
N VAL A 16 9.32 14.86 -0.08
CA VAL A 16 9.05 13.60 -0.76
C VAL A 16 10.19 12.62 -0.46
N ILE A 17 9.84 11.51 0.17
CA ILE A 17 10.72 10.35 0.24
C ILE A 17 10.33 9.43 -0.91
N GLN A 18 11.12 9.44 -1.99
CA GLN A 18 10.87 8.63 -3.17
C GLN A 18 11.72 7.36 -3.13
N PHE A 19 11.08 6.20 -3.19
CA PHE A 19 11.75 4.92 -3.36
C PHE A 19 12.08 4.73 -4.85
N THR A 20 13.29 4.30 -5.16
CA THR A 20 13.64 3.97 -6.55
C THR A 20 12.97 2.66 -6.96
N PRO A 21 12.55 2.53 -8.23
CA PRO A 21 11.96 1.30 -8.74
C PRO A 21 12.80 0.05 -8.43
N PRO A 22 12.17 -1.14 -8.34
CA PRO A 22 12.89 -2.40 -8.25
C PRO A 22 13.82 -2.56 -9.46
N ALA A 23 15.06 -3.00 -9.21
CA ALA A 23 16.02 -3.32 -10.27
C ALA A 23 15.97 -4.80 -10.68
N GLY A 24 15.41 -5.66 -9.82
CA GLY A 24 15.19 -7.08 -10.07
C GLY A 24 13.76 -7.38 -10.53
N ASP A 25 13.39 -8.66 -10.48
CA ASP A 25 12.04 -9.13 -10.84
C ASP A 25 10.97 -8.43 -9.98
N PRO A 26 10.03 -7.67 -10.58
CA PRO A 26 9.02 -6.94 -9.84
C PRO A 26 7.97 -7.83 -9.16
N THR A 27 7.93 -9.13 -9.47
CA THR A 27 7.03 -10.11 -8.82
C THR A 27 7.60 -10.67 -7.52
N LEU A 28 8.87 -10.37 -7.20
CA LEU A 28 9.53 -10.81 -5.99
C LEU A 28 9.61 -9.69 -4.95
N LEU A 29 9.25 -9.99 -3.70
CA LEU A 29 9.33 -9.03 -2.59
C LEU A 29 10.76 -8.54 -2.33
N SER A 30 11.77 -9.37 -2.59
CA SER A 30 13.19 -9.02 -2.43
C SER A 30 13.66 -7.87 -3.33
N SER A 31 12.90 -7.52 -4.37
CA SER A 31 13.21 -6.40 -5.27
C SER A 31 12.78 -5.03 -4.69
N TYR A 32 11.95 -5.03 -3.64
CA TYR A 32 11.40 -3.85 -3.00
C TYR A 32 12.16 -3.51 -1.73
N LYS A 33 11.99 -2.27 -1.26
CA LYS A 33 12.78 -1.71 -0.18
C LYS A 33 11.90 -1.38 1.02
N THR A 34 12.53 -1.37 2.19
CA THR A 34 11.90 -0.95 3.44
C THR A 34 12.57 0.28 4.01
N LEU A 35 11.75 1.20 4.50
CA LEU A 35 12.19 2.24 5.43
C LEU A 35 11.67 1.87 6.80
N THR A 36 12.55 1.44 7.69
CA THR A 36 12.21 1.11 9.06
C THR A 36 12.41 2.34 9.94
N ALA A 37 11.38 2.75 10.67
CA ALA A 37 11.42 3.84 11.62
C ALA A 37 10.90 3.39 12.98
N VAL A 38 11.43 3.93 14.08
CA VAL A 38 10.75 3.81 15.39
C VAL A 38 9.59 4.80 15.41
N ASN A 39 9.90 6.09 15.23
CA ASN A 39 8.91 7.16 15.18
C ASN A 39 8.89 7.81 13.80
N TYR A 40 7.68 7.92 13.24
CA TYR A 40 7.43 8.64 12.00
C TYR A 40 6.42 9.77 12.22
N VAL A 41 6.79 10.99 11.86
CA VAL A 41 5.91 12.15 11.91
C VAL A 41 5.72 12.70 10.51
N GLY A 42 4.51 12.55 9.98
CA GLY A 42 4.10 13.21 8.75
C GLY A 42 3.67 14.66 8.98
N ARG A 43 4.18 15.60 8.19
CA ARG A 43 3.67 16.98 8.13
C ARG A 43 3.39 17.36 6.69
N SER A 44 2.34 16.76 6.13
CA SER A 44 1.99 16.86 4.71
C SER A 44 3.10 16.38 3.77
N GLY A 45 3.94 15.46 4.25
CA GLY A 45 4.98 14.79 3.46
C GLY A 45 4.40 13.70 2.56
N THR A 46 5.17 13.29 1.55
CA THR A 46 4.80 12.20 0.64
C THR A 46 5.79 11.04 0.76
N LEU A 47 5.27 9.82 0.77
CA LEU A 47 6.03 8.59 0.58
C LEU A 47 5.70 8.04 -0.81
N GLY A 48 6.69 8.03 -1.69
CA GLY A 48 6.58 7.44 -3.03
C GLY A 48 6.99 5.98 -2.99
N LEU A 49 6.02 5.08 -3.05
CA LEU A 49 6.19 3.62 -2.95
C LEU A 49 5.99 2.98 -4.31
N ASN A 50 6.83 2.01 -4.65
CA ASN A 50 6.64 1.13 -5.79
C ASN A 50 5.88 -0.11 -5.34
N THR A 51 4.89 -0.54 -6.11
CA THR A 51 4.02 -1.67 -5.75
C THR A 51 3.67 -2.47 -6.99
N PHE A 52 3.82 -3.79 -6.92
CA PHE A 52 3.25 -4.69 -7.92
C PHE A 52 1.75 -4.78 -7.65
N LEU A 53 0.93 -4.06 -8.43
CA LEU A 53 -0.51 -4.07 -8.24
C LEU A 53 -1.11 -5.40 -8.71
N GLY A 54 -1.33 -6.30 -7.76
CA GLY A 54 -1.91 -7.63 -7.95
C GLY A 54 -2.87 -7.99 -6.83
N THR A 55 -2.91 -9.26 -6.45
CA THR A 55 -3.79 -9.77 -5.38
C THR A 55 -3.16 -9.57 -3.99
N ASP A 56 -3.75 -10.17 -2.96
CA ASP A 56 -3.25 -10.17 -1.58
C ASP A 56 -1.77 -10.57 -1.51
N GLY A 57 -1.00 -9.90 -0.65
CA GLY A 57 0.42 -10.22 -0.43
C GLY A 57 1.34 -9.84 -1.59
N SER A 58 0.86 -9.13 -2.62
CA SER A 58 1.72 -8.67 -3.70
C SER A 58 2.91 -7.84 -3.19
N PRO A 59 4.08 -7.90 -3.86
CA PRO A 59 5.26 -7.13 -3.48
C PRO A 59 5.04 -5.62 -3.48
N SER A 60 5.58 -4.94 -2.46
CA SER A 60 5.57 -3.48 -2.37
C SER A 60 6.75 -2.98 -1.56
N ASP A 61 7.16 -1.74 -1.86
CA ASP A 61 7.94 -0.93 -0.93
C ASP A 61 7.09 -0.66 0.32
N ARG A 62 7.76 -0.55 1.48
CA ARG A 62 7.07 -0.39 2.77
C ARG A 62 7.75 0.64 3.66
N LEU A 63 6.93 1.39 4.39
CA LEU A 63 7.33 1.98 5.67
C LEU A 63 7.07 0.94 6.77
N VAL A 64 8.05 0.64 7.60
CA VAL A 64 7.91 -0.29 8.73
C VAL A 64 8.08 0.50 10.02
N LEU A 65 7.08 0.49 10.90
CA LEU A 65 7.17 1.06 12.23
C LEU A 65 7.56 -0.03 13.22
N ASP A 66 8.63 0.18 13.96
CA ASP A 66 9.19 -0.80 14.90
C ASP A 66 9.16 -0.25 16.33
N GLY A 67 8.18 -0.71 17.12
CA GLY A 67 8.01 -0.36 18.54
C GLY A 67 7.53 1.07 18.86
N GLY A 68 7.57 2.01 17.91
CA GLY A 68 7.15 3.40 18.14
C GLY A 68 5.81 3.77 17.51
N ALA A 69 5.69 4.99 16.97
CA ALA A 69 4.44 5.51 16.45
C ALA A 69 4.56 6.25 15.11
N ALA A 70 3.56 6.06 14.25
CA ALA A 70 3.32 6.95 13.10
C ALA A 70 2.21 7.95 13.43
N THR A 71 2.53 9.24 13.35
CA THR A 71 1.61 10.34 13.68
C THR A 71 1.62 11.44 12.61
N GLY A 72 0.72 12.42 12.76
CA GLY A 72 0.56 13.52 11.81
C GLY A 72 -0.20 13.08 10.56
N ASN A 73 0.20 13.59 9.39
CA ASN A 73 -0.43 13.27 8.10
C ASN A 73 0.63 13.10 6.99
N SER A 74 0.41 12.12 6.12
CA SER A 74 1.27 11.85 4.98
C SER A 74 0.48 11.30 3.80
N PHE A 75 0.97 11.59 2.60
CA PHE A 75 0.41 11.06 1.38
C PHE A 75 1.23 9.85 0.90
N LEU A 76 0.55 8.75 0.58
CA LEU A 76 1.14 7.61 -0.12
C LEU A 76 0.94 7.84 -1.62
N ARG A 77 2.04 7.83 -2.36
CA ARG A 77 2.04 7.86 -3.83
C ARG A 77 2.49 6.51 -4.35
N ILE A 78 1.53 5.73 -4.82
CA ILE A 78 1.75 4.37 -5.30
C ILE A 78 2.11 4.41 -6.78
N ARG A 79 3.23 3.78 -7.14
CA ARG A 79 3.67 3.59 -8.52
C ARG A 79 3.61 2.10 -8.87
N ASN A 80 2.79 1.77 -9.86
CA ASN A 80 2.67 0.39 -10.33
C ASN A 80 3.97 -0.08 -11.02
N THR A 81 4.51 -1.21 -10.61
CA THR A 81 5.70 -1.88 -11.17
C THR A 81 5.31 -3.03 -12.06
N THR A 82 4.44 -2.77 -13.04
CA THR A 82 3.95 -3.75 -14.04
C THR A 82 2.92 -4.78 -13.54
N GLY A 83 2.28 -4.55 -12.40
CA GLY A 83 1.14 -5.38 -11.97
C GLY A 83 -0.09 -5.13 -12.86
N ALA A 84 -0.74 -6.21 -13.32
CA ALA A 84 -1.91 -6.11 -14.18
C ALA A 84 -3.19 -5.69 -13.44
N GLY A 85 -3.17 -5.69 -12.10
CA GLY A 85 -4.34 -5.60 -11.25
C GLY A 85 -4.99 -6.96 -11.04
N ALA A 86 -5.50 -7.20 -9.83
CA ALA A 86 -6.30 -8.35 -9.49
C ALA A 86 -7.16 -8.04 -8.26
N LEU A 87 -8.23 -8.81 -8.05
CA LEU A 87 -9.05 -8.68 -6.86
C LEU A 87 -8.28 -9.18 -5.62
N THR A 88 -8.24 -8.36 -4.58
CA THR A 88 -7.84 -8.72 -3.21
C THR A 88 -9.06 -9.25 -2.46
N THR A 89 -8.90 -10.38 -1.79
CA THR A 89 -9.95 -11.07 -1.03
C THR A 89 -9.65 -11.15 0.47
N GLY A 90 -8.41 -10.85 0.87
CA GLY A 90 -7.96 -10.83 2.26
C GLY A 90 -7.41 -9.47 2.68
N ASN A 91 -6.25 -9.48 3.33
CA ASN A 91 -5.65 -8.27 3.90
C ASN A 91 -5.33 -7.20 2.86
N GLY A 92 -5.00 -7.60 1.63
CA GLY A 92 -4.51 -6.73 0.55
C GLY A 92 -2.99 -6.68 0.47
N ILE A 93 -2.49 -5.58 -0.08
CA ILE A 93 -1.06 -5.34 -0.30
C ILE A 93 -0.53 -4.44 0.82
N LEU A 94 0.36 -4.98 1.66
CA LEU A 94 0.95 -4.26 2.78
C LEU A 94 1.90 -3.14 2.31
N VAL A 95 1.62 -1.90 2.71
CA VAL A 95 2.40 -0.69 2.35
C VAL A 95 2.94 0.07 3.56
N VAL A 96 2.28 -0.05 4.71
CA VAL A 96 2.83 0.39 6.01
C VAL A 96 2.67 -0.75 6.99
N ASP A 97 3.77 -1.22 7.56
CA ASP A 97 3.77 -2.26 8.58
C ASP A 97 3.98 -1.65 9.96
N ALA A 98 3.43 -2.29 10.98
CA ALA A 98 3.57 -1.91 12.37
C ALA A 98 3.90 -3.17 13.17
N ILE A 99 5.12 -3.24 13.69
CA ILE A 99 5.67 -4.41 14.37
C ILE A 99 6.12 -4.05 15.79
N ASN A 100 6.34 -5.07 16.62
CA ASN A 100 6.90 -4.92 17.97
C ASN A 100 6.14 -3.92 18.87
N GLY A 101 4.82 -3.86 18.71
CA GLY A 101 3.96 -2.94 19.49
C GLY A 101 3.81 -1.54 18.89
N ALA A 102 4.32 -1.30 17.68
CA ALA A 102 4.15 -0.02 17.01
C ALA A 102 2.68 0.35 16.78
N THR A 103 2.40 1.65 16.77
CA THR A 103 1.05 2.20 16.55
C THR A 103 1.01 3.17 15.37
N THR A 104 -0.16 3.34 14.76
CA THR A 104 -0.38 4.33 13.70
C THR A 104 -1.65 5.13 13.97
N ALA A 105 -1.59 6.46 13.87
CA ALA A 105 -2.80 7.28 13.97
C ALA A 105 -3.73 7.02 12.77
N SER A 106 -5.05 7.06 12.97
CA SER A 106 -6.04 6.78 11.91
C SER A 106 -5.99 7.74 10.72
N GLY A 107 -5.44 8.94 10.90
CA GLY A 107 -5.22 9.93 9.84
C GLY A 107 -3.76 10.03 9.36
N ALA A 108 -2.87 9.13 9.81
CA ALA A 108 -1.44 9.20 9.51
C ALA A 108 -1.15 9.10 8.00
N PHE A 109 -1.97 8.33 7.26
CA PHE A 109 -1.75 8.06 5.86
C PHE A 109 -3.03 8.18 5.04
N SER A 110 -2.90 8.75 3.84
CA SER A 110 -3.94 8.77 2.82
C SER A 110 -3.31 8.62 1.44
N LEU A 111 -4.07 8.19 0.43
CA LEU A 111 -3.56 8.16 -0.93
C LEU A 111 -3.46 9.59 -1.50
N SER A 112 -2.34 9.90 -2.15
CA SER A 112 -2.16 11.16 -2.87
C SER A 112 -3.09 11.29 -4.08
N ARG A 113 -3.44 10.15 -4.71
CA ARG A 113 -4.24 10.03 -5.93
C ARG A 113 -4.90 8.66 -6.00
N PRO A 114 -5.96 8.48 -6.81
CA PRO A 114 -6.50 7.15 -7.12
C PRO A 114 -5.42 6.21 -7.68
N VAL A 115 -5.48 4.94 -7.28
CA VAL A 115 -4.55 3.90 -7.71
C VAL A 115 -5.32 2.87 -8.53
N LEU A 116 -4.96 2.71 -9.79
CA LEU A 116 -5.65 1.85 -10.75
C LEU A 116 -4.68 0.86 -11.39
N ALA A 117 -5.11 -0.37 -11.61
CA ALA A 117 -4.44 -1.34 -12.46
C ALA A 117 -5.47 -2.22 -13.17
N GLY A 118 -5.46 -2.19 -14.51
CA GLY A 118 -6.53 -2.77 -15.30
C GLY A 118 -7.89 -2.18 -14.87
N PRO A 119 -8.92 -3.02 -14.65
CA PRO A 119 -10.23 -2.56 -14.20
C PRO A 119 -10.35 -2.41 -12.66
N TYR A 120 -9.26 -2.65 -11.92
CA TYR A 120 -9.27 -2.66 -10.46
C TYR A 120 -8.82 -1.32 -9.88
N GLN A 121 -9.59 -0.82 -8.91
CA GLN A 121 -9.23 0.35 -8.12
C GLN A 121 -8.74 -0.07 -6.73
N TYR A 122 -7.54 0.37 -6.37
CA TYR A 122 -6.95 0.13 -5.06
C TYR A 122 -7.19 1.34 -4.15
N THR A 123 -7.77 1.08 -2.98
CA THR A 123 -7.97 2.05 -1.90
C THR A 123 -7.19 1.63 -0.67
N LEU A 124 -6.86 2.62 0.16
CA LEU A 124 -6.02 2.41 1.35
C LEU A 124 -6.89 2.13 2.57
N PHE A 125 -6.66 1.00 3.21
CA PHE A 125 -7.32 0.58 4.44
C PHE A 125 -6.32 0.44 5.57
N ARG A 126 -6.69 0.94 6.74
CA ARG A 126 -5.99 0.68 7.99
C ARG A 126 -6.55 -0.59 8.62
N SER A 127 -5.72 -1.34 9.33
CA SER A 127 -5.98 -2.66 9.92
C SER A 127 -5.96 -3.79 8.91
N SER A 128 -5.38 -4.93 9.30
CA SER A 128 -5.60 -6.21 8.63
C SER A 128 -7.06 -6.67 8.81
N VAL A 129 -7.54 -7.52 7.89
CA VAL A 129 -8.88 -8.15 7.94
C VAL A 129 -8.92 -9.25 9.00
N ASP A 130 -7.81 -9.97 9.17
CA ASP A 130 -7.65 -11.04 10.16
C ASP A 130 -7.39 -10.55 11.59
N ALA A 131 -7.39 -9.23 11.82
CA ALA A 131 -7.10 -8.57 13.09
C ALA A 131 -5.69 -8.84 13.69
N VAL A 132 -4.78 -9.52 12.98
CA VAL A 132 -3.40 -9.79 13.43
C VAL A 132 -2.58 -8.50 13.50
N ASN A 133 -2.81 -7.55 12.59
CA ASN A 133 -2.12 -6.27 12.59
C ASN A 133 -3.10 -5.11 12.39
N PRO A 134 -3.76 -4.64 13.48
CA PRO A 134 -4.72 -3.53 13.40
C PRO A 134 -4.07 -2.16 13.18
N GLN A 135 -2.74 -2.08 13.19
CA GLN A 135 -1.96 -0.85 13.07
C GLN A 135 -1.32 -0.69 11.69
N ALA A 136 -1.25 -1.77 10.89
CA ALA A 136 -0.76 -1.74 9.52
C ALA A 136 -1.76 -1.14 8.53
N TRP A 137 -1.26 -0.82 7.33
CA TRP A 137 -2.02 -0.25 6.23
C TRP A 137 -1.82 -1.03 4.94
N TYR A 138 -2.92 -1.26 4.24
CA TYR A 138 -3.00 -2.13 3.09
C TYR A 138 -3.71 -1.45 1.93
N LEU A 139 -3.26 -1.71 0.71
CA LEU A 139 -4.05 -1.44 -0.49
C LEU A 139 -4.99 -2.63 -0.73
N ARG A 140 -6.29 -2.36 -0.85
CA ARG A 140 -7.29 -3.36 -1.25
C ARG A 140 -7.96 -2.90 -2.53
N SER A 141 -8.14 -3.83 -3.45
CA SER A 141 -8.79 -3.56 -4.71
C SER A 141 -10.29 -3.80 -4.63
N ALA A 142 -11.05 -2.98 -5.36
CA ALA A 142 -12.41 -3.30 -5.78
C ALA A 142 -12.47 -3.31 -7.31
N LEU A 143 -13.47 -4.01 -7.84
CA LEU A 143 -13.83 -3.95 -9.25
C LEU A 143 -15.14 -3.17 -9.39
N ASP A 144 -15.10 -2.09 -10.17
CA ASP A 144 -16.33 -1.36 -10.51
C ASP A 144 -16.98 -1.99 -11.76
N CYS A 145 -17.96 -2.85 -11.53
CA CYS A 145 -18.72 -3.47 -12.61
C CYS A 145 -19.66 -2.51 -13.34
N ALA A 146 -20.00 -1.34 -12.76
CA ALA A 146 -20.75 -0.32 -13.48
C ALA A 146 -19.85 0.40 -14.49
N ALA A 147 -18.59 0.68 -14.13
CA ALA A 147 -17.60 1.20 -15.07
C ALA A 147 -17.14 0.15 -16.11
N HIS A 148 -17.25 -1.13 -15.79
CA HIS A 148 -16.77 -2.23 -16.63
C HIS A 148 -17.78 -3.38 -16.82
N PRO A 149 -18.95 -3.13 -17.42
CA PRO A 149 -20.05 -4.10 -17.50
C PRO A 149 -19.75 -5.31 -18.39
N ASN A 150 -18.84 -5.16 -19.36
CA ASN A 150 -18.51 -6.22 -20.32
C ASN A 150 -17.45 -7.20 -19.82
N LEU A 151 -16.93 -7.02 -18.60
CA LEU A 151 -15.97 -7.98 -18.04
C LEU A 151 -16.68 -9.27 -17.66
N ARG A 152 -16.05 -10.42 -17.96
CA ARG A 152 -16.61 -11.75 -17.65
C ARG A 152 -16.98 -11.92 -16.18
N ILE A 153 -16.22 -11.32 -15.27
CA ILE A 153 -16.48 -11.34 -13.82
C ILE A 153 -17.68 -10.47 -13.41
N CYS A 154 -18.12 -9.53 -14.26
CA CYS A 154 -19.28 -8.67 -14.05
C CYS A 154 -20.56 -9.17 -14.76
N GLY A 155 -20.45 -10.14 -15.67
CA GLY A 155 -21.56 -10.65 -16.49
C GLY A 155 -22.41 -11.76 -15.85
N GLY A 156 -22.31 -12.01 -14.55
CA GLY A 156 -23.05 -13.08 -13.85
C GLY A 156 -24.46 -12.68 -13.45
N GLY A 157 -25.35 -12.44 -14.41
CA GLY A 157 -26.75 -12.08 -14.10
C GLY A 157 -27.67 -12.10 -15.30
N GLY A 158 -28.05 -13.29 -15.77
CA GLY A 158 -29.19 -13.45 -16.68
C GLY A 158 -29.09 -14.67 -17.59
N GLY A 159 -29.77 -15.77 -17.23
CA GLY A 159 -30.01 -16.87 -18.17
C GLY A 159 -30.56 -18.16 -17.55
N GLY A 160 -31.88 -18.36 -17.64
CA GLY A 160 -32.60 -19.63 -17.43
C GLY A 160 -33.53 -19.57 -16.21
N GLY A 161 -34.85 -19.59 -16.30
CA GLY A 161 -35.72 -20.19 -17.32
C GLY A 161 -36.58 -21.23 -16.63
#